data_AF-A0A836K4M1-F1
#
_entry.id   AF-A0A836K4M1-F1
#
_cell.length_a   1.000
_cell.length_b   1.000
_cell.length_c   1.000
_cell.angle_alpha   90.00
_cell.angle_beta   90.00
_cell.angle_gamma   90.00
#
_symmetry.space_group_name_H-M   'P 1'
#
loop_
_entity.id
_entity.type
_entity.pdbx_description
1 polymer ?
#
loop_
_entity_poly.entity_id
_entity_poly.type
_entity_poly.pdbx_seq_one_letter_code
_entity_poly.pdbx_strand_id
1 'polypeptide(L)'
;MRLGNFYVYDFDMLGLTDNNYDVELDKLLTTYYNGTYDVTEIMKTLTPQCSMMLLKCKLHGKYTNCSTLFKFRKTPDGYCCTFNYVRESDDIPEQNDETELSKPEQVWDLGIERGLTVVMDPLLDDYFYSILPIKGWKVIVFNPTDYPDMTSGGVTEVLAVPLSETFLDVIGTIFISNPGIKNFPRNKRNCIFPDEGKLLSRIMIYTYSDCIVNCKINFIQKSCGCRPFFYPRHGIKDCDIGGICGVFIGFSFITIVELLYFFVLMFRDLFCKKSALQKDDDRKTEIPSDRTQTTGTIYWNELQPRSWHSAKYGKFFANRVRY
;
A
#
# COMPACT_ATOMS: atom_id res chain seq x y z
N MET A 1 20.25 11.29 25.35
CA MET A 1 21.18 10.82 24.31
C MET A 1 20.35 10.58 23.05
N ARG A 2 20.61 11.33 21.97
CA ARG A 2 19.84 11.26 20.72
C ARG A 2 20.47 10.20 19.81
N LEU A 3 19.89 9.00 19.79
CA LEU A 3 20.33 7.91 18.91
C LEU A 3 19.82 8.04 17.47
N GLY A 4 18.83 8.91 17.21
CA GLY A 4 18.24 9.09 15.87
C GLY A 4 19.18 9.65 14.79
N ASN A 5 20.31 10.24 15.17
CA ASN A 5 21.26 10.82 14.21
C ASN A 5 22.30 9.81 13.67
N PHE A 6 22.29 8.54 14.10
CA PHE A 6 23.21 7.52 13.59
C PHE A 6 22.65 6.70 12.41
N TYR A 7 21.38 6.91 12.03
CA TYR A 7 20.72 6.16 10.95
C TYR A 7 20.27 7.04 9.78
N VAL A 8 20.75 8.28 9.68
CA VAL A 8 20.49 9.12 8.49
C VAL A 8 21.42 8.65 7.37
N TYR A 9 21.00 7.60 6.67
CA TYR A 9 21.48 7.29 5.33
C TYR A 9 20.67 8.17 4.37
N ASP A 10 21.35 8.95 3.52
CA ASP A 10 20.72 9.83 2.54
C ASP A 10 19.80 9.02 1.62
N PHE A 11 18.50 9.26 1.74
CA PHE A 11 17.48 8.71 0.87
C PHE A 11 17.40 9.57 -0.40
N ASP A 12 18.33 9.35 -1.33
CA ASP A 12 18.34 10.04 -2.62
C ASP A 12 17.23 9.46 -3.53
N MET A 13 16.06 10.13 -3.50
CA MET A 13 14.88 9.82 -4.32
C MET A 13 15.06 10.26 -5.79
N LEU A 14 16.25 10.11 -6.36
CA LEU A 14 16.60 10.40 -7.76
C LEU A 14 17.63 9.38 -8.30
N GLY A 15 17.39 8.10 -8.03
CA GLY A 15 18.21 6.99 -8.50
C GLY A 15 17.34 5.82 -8.93
N LEU A 16 16.64 5.97 -10.06
CA LEU A 16 15.98 4.86 -10.75
C LEU A 16 17.05 3.87 -11.22
N THR A 17 17.41 2.91 -10.37
CA THR A 17 17.97 1.57 -10.64
C THR A 17 18.78 1.15 -9.42
N ASP A 18 18.31 0.23 -8.58
CA ASP A 18 19.28 -0.71 -8.01
C ASP A 18 18.65 -1.99 -7.47
N ASN A 19 19.01 -3.11 -8.11
CA ASN A 19 18.86 -4.46 -7.56
C ASN A 19 19.82 -4.72 -6.37
N ASN A 20 20.60 -3.72 -5.97
CA ASN A 20 21.70 -3.84 -5.02
C ASN A 20 21.26 -3.60 -3.56
N TYR A 21 20.22 -2.78 -3.33
CA TYR A 21 19.74 -2.43 -1.98
C TYR A 21 19.02 -3.59 -1.28
N ASP A 22 18.18 -4.35 -2.00
CA ASP A 22 17.49 -5.51 -1.44
C ASP A 22 18.49 -6.61 -1.02
N VAL A 23 19.56 -6.77 -1.81
CA VAL A 23 20.64 -7.72 -1.54
C VAL A 23 21.48 -7.29 -0.33
N GLU A 24 21.67 -5.98 -0.14
CA GLU A 24 22.38 -5.44 1.02
C GLU A 24 21.56 -5.59 2.30
N LEU A 25 20.26 -5.29 2.26
CA LEU A 25 19.36 -5.47 3.39
C LEU A 25 19.23 -6.95 3.80
N ASP A 26 19.06 -7.85 2.83
CA ASP A 26 19.01 -9.29 3.09
C ASP A 26 20.30 -9.82 3.71
N LYS A 27 21.47 -9.35 3.25
CA LYS A 27 22.77 -9.70 3.86
C LYS A 27 22.89 -9.18 5.29
N LEU A 28 22.44 -7.96 5.55
CA LEU A 28 22.46 -7.37 6.89
C LEU A 28 21.55 -8.14 7.84
N LEU A 29 20.32 -8.46 7.43
CA LEU A 29 19.36 -9.23 8.22
C LEU A 29 19.87 -10.65 8.47
N THR A 30 20.38 -11.32 7.44
CA THR A 30 20.95 -12.68 7.57
C THR A 30 22.14 -12.70 8.53
N THR A 31 22.98 -11.66 8.51
CA THR A 31 24.11 -11.52 9.44
C THR A 31 23.64 -11.25 10.87
N TYR A 32 22.66 -10.36 11.04
CA TYR A 32 22.14 -9.98 12.36
C TYR A 32 21.39 -11.13 13.04
N TYR A 33 20.54 -11.84 12.30
CA TYR A 33 19.78 -13.00 12.80
C TYR A 33 20.57 -14.32 12.74
N ASN A 34 21.82 -14.29 12.25
CA ASN A 34 22.73 -15.43 12.17
C ASN A 34 22.09 -16.66 11.49
N GLY A 35 21.36 -16.44 10.40
CA GLY A 35 20.61 -17.48 9.70
C GLY A 35 19.36 -16.97 8.99
N THR A 36 18.39 -17.88 8.78
CA THR A 36 17.09 -17.55 8.18
C THR A 36 16.25 -16.73 9.14
N TYR A 37 15.58 -15.69 8.62
CA TYR A 37 14.71 -14.82 9.41
C TYR A 37 13.26 -14.88 8.91
N ASP A 38 12.29 -14.71 9.81
CA ASP A 38 10.87 -14.57 9.45
C ASP A 38 10.50 -13.09 9.47
N VAL A 39 10.27 -12.52 8.29
CA VAL A 39 9.82 -11.13 8.12
C VAL A 39 8.57 -10.84 8.96
N THR A 40 7.67 -11.82 9.12
CA THR A 40 6.45 -11.70 9.92
C THR A 40 6.76 -11.41 11.38
N GLU A 41 7.70 -12.17 11.96
CA GLU A 41 8.10 -12.03 13.36
C GLU A 41 8.88 -10.73 13.60
N ILE A 42 9.73 -10.36 12.64
CA ILE A 42 10.44 -9.08 12.66
C ILE A 42 9.46 -7.92 12.63
N MET A 43 8.53 -7.90 11.66
CA MET A 43 7.49 -6.87 11.58
C MET A 43 6.68 -6.81 12.87
N LYS A 44 6.32 -7.95 13.45
CA LYS A 44 5.58 -8.03 14.71
C LYS A 44 6.35 -7.38 15.86
N THR A 45 7.66 -7.59 15.91
CA THR A 45 8.55 -7.11 16.98
C THR A 45 8.86 -5.62 16.84
N LEU A 46 9.06 -5.14 15.60
CA LEU A 46 9.35 -3.74 15.31
C LEU A 46 8.11 -2.84 15.40
N THR A 47 6.91 -3.41 15.24
CA THR A 47 5.68 -2.61 15.30
C THR A 47 5.39 -2.18 16.74
N PRO A 48 5.04 -0.90 16.99
CA PRO A 48 4.65 -0.42 18.31
C PRO A 48 3.44 -1.20 18.88
N GLN A 49 3.48 -1.51 20.17
CA GLN A 49 2.39 -2.23 20.82
C GLN A 49 1.18 -1.33 21.09
N CYS A 50 -0.03 -1.93 21.09
CA CYS A 50 -1.28 -1.21 21.35
C CYS A 50 -1.33 -0.52 22.72
N SER A 51 -0.67 -1.08 23.74
CA SER A 51 -0.59 -0.48 25.07
C SER A 51 0.18 0.84 25.11
N MET A 52 1.09 1.06 24.15
CA MET A 52 1.85 2.31 24.03
C MET A 52 1.07 3.34 23.23
N MET A 53 0.41 2.91 22.16
CA MET A 53 -0.32 3.79 21.25
C MET A 53 -1.68 4.23 21.79
N LEU A 54 -2.39 3.36 22.52
CA LEU A 54 -3.75 3.59 22.98
C LEU A 54 -3.75 3.98 24.47
N LEU A 55 -3.89 5.28 24.75
CA LEU A 55 -3.76 5.83 26.10
C LEU A 55 -5.03 5.64 26.94
N LYS A 56 -6.20 5.94 26.36
CA LYS A 56 -7.49 5.86 27.06
C LYS A 56 -8.55 5.33 26.12
N CYS A 57 -9.34 4.37 26.61
CA CYS A 57 -10.45 3.78 25.87
C CYS A 57 -11.73 3.93 26.68
N LYS A 58 -12.82 4.27 25.98
CA LYS A 58 -14.16 4.38 26.53
C LYS A 58 -15.11 3.68 25.57
N LEU A 59 -15.93 2.79 26.10
CA LEU A 59 -16.96 2.07 25.37
C LEU A 59 -18.26 2.11 26.19
N HIS A 60 -19.39 2.35 25.53
CA HIS A 60 -20.71 2.44 26.20
C HIS A 60 -20.77 3.50 27.33
N GLY A 61 -19.95 4.54 27.24
CA GLY A 61 -19.87 5.56 28.28
C GLY A 61 -18.95 5.20 29.47
N LYS A 62 -18.35 4.00 29.49
CA LYS A 62 -17.48 3.54 30.57
C LYS A 62 -16.03 3.45 30.11
N TYR A 63 -15.12 3.98 30.92
CA TYR A 63 -13.68 3.80 30.70
C TYR A 63 -13.30 2.33 30.93
N THR A 64 -12.60 1.76 29.95
CA THR A 64 -12.11 0.38 29.96
C THR A 64 -10.64 0.36 29.59
N ASN A 65 -9.94 -0.71 29.97
CA ASN A 65 -8.53 -0.86 29.63
C ASN A 65 -8.41 -1.16 28.13
N CYS A 66 -7.65 -0.34 27.40
CA CYS A 66 -7.43 -0.49 25.97
C CYS A 66 -6.87 -1.87 25.59
N SER A 67 -6.00 -2.45 26.42
CA SER A 67 -5.40 -3.77 26.17
C SER A 67 -6.41 -4.93 26.23
N THR A 68 -7.55 -4.73 26.88
CA THR A 68 -8.64 -5.73 26.89
C THR A 68 -9.57 -5.58 25.70
N LEU A 69 -9.67 -4.36 25.17
CA LEU A 69 -10.60 -3.99 24.12
C LEU A 69 -10.01 -4.20 22.72
N PHE A 70 -8.74 -3.85 22.55
CA PHE A 70 -8.02 -3.95 21.30
C PHE A 70 -7.09 -5.16 21.30
N LYS A 71 -7.04 -5.86 20.17
CA LYS A 71 -6.11 -6.96 19.92
C LYS A 71 -5.08 -6.54 18.89
N PHE A 72 -3.81 -6.81 19.19
CA PHE A 72 -2.72 -6.63 18.26
C PHE A 72 -2.74 -7.77 17.22
N ARG A 73 -3.05 -7.44 15.96
CA ARG A 73 -3.28 -8.42 14.89
C ARG A 73 -2.71 -7.92 13.57
N LYS A 74 -2.28 -8.86 12.73
CA LYS A 74 -1.90 -8.60 11.34
C LYS A 74 -3.11 -8.26 10.50
N THR A 75 -2.90 -7.28 9.63
CA THR A 75 -3.84 -6.69 8.68
C THR A 75 -3.10 -6.41 7.36
N PRO A 76 -3.79 -5.93 6.30
CA PRO A 76 -3.13 -5.59 5.04
C PRO A 76 -2.03 -4.52 5.17
N ASP A 77 -2.17 -3.59 6.13
CA ASP A 77 -1.19 -2.54 6.41
C ASP A 77 -0.11 -2.97 7.43
N GLY A 78 -0.01 -4.26 7.73
CA GLY A 78 0.90 -4.81 8.74
C GLY A 78 0.21 -5.04 10.08
N TYR A 79 0.97 -4.99 11.16
CA TYR A 79 0.42 -5.22 12.51
C TYR A 79 -0.31 -3.98 13.01
N CYS A 80 -1.57 -4.15 13.42
CA CYS A 80 -2.47 -3.07 13.81
C CYS A 80 -3.25 -3.44 15.08
N CYS A 81 -3.78 -2.41 15.74
CA CYS A 81 -4.69 -2.56 16.87
C CYS A 81 -6.12 -2.66 16.37
N THR A 82 -6.71 -3.84 16.50
CA THR A 82 -8.05 -4.14 15.99
C THR A 82 -9.06 -4.20 17.14
N PHE A 83 -10.19 -3.55 16.96
CA PHE A 83 -11.34 -3.66 17.86
C PHE A 83 -12.44 -4.45 17.15
N ASN A 84 -13.13 -5.33 17.90
CA ASN A 84 -14.29 -6.07 17.43
C ASN A 84 -14.07 -6.91 16.16
N TYR A 85 -12.82 -7.33 15.88
CA TYR A 85 -12.52 -8.15 14.71
C TYR A 85 -12.72 -9.63 15.05
N VAL A 86 -13.78 -10.23 14.50
CA VAL A 86 -14.32 -11.55 14.92
C VAL A 86 -13.60 -12.73 14.26
N ARG A 87 -12.90 -12.50 13.14
CA ARG A 87 -12.18 -13.56 12.41
C ARG A 87 -11.06 -14.18 13.23
N GLU A 88 -10.66 -15.39 12.87
CA GLU A 88 -9.46 -16.04 13.37
C GLU A 88 -8.19 -15.22 13.05
N SER A 89 -7.20 -15.26 13.95
CA SER A 89 -5.98 -14.47 13.81
C SER A 89 -5.02 -15.10 12.79
N ASP A 90 -4.74 -14.36 11.71
CA ASP A 90 -3.76 -14.74 10.68
C ASP A 90 -2.31 -14.85 11.21
N ASP A 91 -2.07 -14.42 12.46
CA ASP A 91 -0.79 -14.46 13.16
C ASP A 91 -0.50 -15.76 13.91
N ILE A 92 -1.54 -16.56 14.16
CA ILE A 92 -1.40 -17.78 14.94
C ILE A 92 -1.26 -18.91 13.92
N PRO A 93 -0.18 -19.71 13.97
CA PRO A 93 -0.09 -20.93 13.16
C PRO A 93 -1.30 -21.80 13.48
N GLU A 94 -1.99 -22.31 12.45
CA GLU A 94 -3.13 -23.24 12.58
C GLU A 94 -2.76 -24.37 13.56
N GLN A 95 -3.07 -24.20 14.85
CA GLN A 95 -3.15 -25.29 15.82
C GLN A 95 -4.61 -25.73 15.83
N ASN A 96 -4.81 -27.05 15.87
CA ASN A 96 -6.11 -27.75 15.81
C ASN A 96 -7.06 -27.44 16.99
N ASP A 97 -6.88 -26.34 17.70
CA ASP A 97 -7.82 -25.94 18.73
C ASP A 97 -9.07 -25.35 18.07
N GLU A 98 -10.22 -25.81 18.53
CA GLU A 98 -11.53 -25.28 18.16
C GLU A 98 -11.58 -23.80 18.56
N THR A 99 -11.18 -22.90 17.65
CA THR A 99 -11.18 -21.47 17.89
C THR A 99 -12.62 -21.01 18.04
N GLU A 100 -13.10 -20.92 19.28
CA GLU A 100 -14.43 -20.37 19.58
C GLU A 100 -14.53 -18.97 18.98
N LEU A 101 -15.45 -18.82 18.01
CA LEU A 101 -15.69 -17.55 17.34
C LEU A 101 -16.15 -16.52 18.37
N SER A 102 -15.30 -15.52 18.65
CA SER A 102 -15.66 -14.44 19.56
C SER A 102 -16.88 -13.70 19.00
N LYS A 103 -17.96 -13.63 19.78
CA LYS A 103 -19.16 -12.89 19.37
C LYS A 103 -18.80 -11.40 19.18
N PRO A 104 -19.32 -10.74 18.13
CA PRO A 104 -19.09 -9.32 17.93
C PRO A 104 -19.70 -8.53 19.09
N GLU A 105 -18.94 -7.55 19.57
CA GLU A 105 -19.44 -6.52 20.48
C GLU A 105 -20.48 -5.67 19.75
N GLN A 106 -21.61 -5.42 20.42
CA GLN A 106 -22.74 -4.66 19.87
C GLN A 106 -22.98 -3.42 20.72
N VAL A 107 -23.28 -2.32 20.04
CA VAL A 107 -23.66 -1.07 20.70
C VAL A 107 -25.17 -0.99 20.79
N TRP A 108 -25.71 -0.88 22.01
CA TRP A 108 -27.15 -0.81 22.27
C TRP A 108 -27.70 0.61 22.35
N ASP A 109 -26.83 1.60 22.55
CA ASP A 109 -27.22 3.01 22.77
C ASP A 109 -26.46 3.91 21.79
N LEU A 110 -27.17 4.86 21.19
CA LEU A 110 -26.64 5.74 20.15
C LEU A 110 -26.10 7.03 20.78
N GLY A 111 -25.00 7.55 20.25
CA GLY A 111 -24.44 8.83 20.63
C GLY A 111 -22.92 8.80 20.80
N ILE A 112 -22.32 9.98 20.73
CA ILE A 112 -20.86 10.18 20.75
C ILE A 112 -20.24 9.62 22.04
N GLU A 113 -20.92 9.80 23.17
CA GLU A 113 -20.48 9.32 24.49
C GLU A 113 -20.71 7.83 24.72
N ARG A 114 -21.58 7.20 23.91
CA ARG A 114 -22.01 5.80 24.04
C ARG A 114 -21.34 4.86 23.04
N GLY A 115 -20.69 5.43 22.02
CA GLY A 115 -19.85 4.71 21.08
C GLY A 115 -18.48 4.33 21.65
N LEU A 116 -17.54 4.15 20.74
CA LEU A 116 -16.13 3.93 21.03
C LEU A 116 -15.38 5.27 20.99
N THR A 117 -14.70 5.61 22.07
CA THR A 117 -13.78 6.75 22.12
C THR A 117 -12.39 6.25 22.48
N VAL A 118 -11.40 6.67 21.70
CA VAL A 118 -10.00 6.26 21.88
C VAL A 118 -9.12 7.49 21.84
N VAL A 119 -8.28 7.64 22.84
CA VAL A 119 -7.20 8.64 22.87
C VAL A 119 -5.91 7.93 22.50
N MET A 120 -5.24 8.44 21.47
CA MET A 120 -4.09 7.78 20.85
C MET A 120 -2.85 8.69 20.87
N ASP A 121 -1.66 8.12 21.06
CA ASP A 121 -0.36 8.80 20.99
C ASP A 121 0.42 8.36 19.74
N PRO A 122 0.56 9.21 18.71
CA PRO A 122 1.18 8.84 17.43
C PRO A 122 2.70 8.63 17.50
N LEU A 123 3.33 8.77 18.68
CA LEU A 123 4.76 8.51 18.89
C LEU A 123 5.64 9.20 17.85
N LEU A 124 5.45 10.52 17.67
CA LEU A 124 6.10 11.30 16.61
C LEU A 124 7.64 11.28 16.64
N ASP A 125 8.23 10.96 17.78
CA ASP A 125 9.68 10.83 17.94
C ASP A 125 10.26 9.57 17.26
N ASP A 126 9.43 8.55 17.01
CA ASP A 126 9.80 7.28 16.35
C ASP A 126 9.40 7.24 14.86
N TYR A 127 8.96 8.38 14.33
CA TYR A 127 8.54 8.50 12.93
C TYR A 127 9.77 8.56 12.00
N PHE A 128 10.19 7.44 11.42
CA PHE A 128 11.32 7.41 10.48
C PHE A 128 10.96 8.00 9.10
N TYR A 129 9.80 7.61 8.54
CA TYR A 129 9.33 8.09 7.24
C TYR A 129 7.80 8.09 7.17
N SER A 130 7.23 9.11 6.52
CA SER A 130 5.78 9.22 6.28
C SER A 130 5.42 8.57 4.95
N ILE A 131 4.72 7.44 4.98
CA ILE A 131 4.09 6.84 3.78
C ILE A 131 2.87 7.67 3.34
N LEU A 132 2.17 8.24 4.32
CA LEU A 132 0.97 9.04 4.10
C LEU A 132 1.30 10.55 4.17
N PRO A 133 0.52 11.40 3.48
CA PRO A 133 0.74 12.86 3.46
C PRO A 133 0.41 13.54 4.80
N ILE A 134 0.13 12.79 5.86
CA ILE A 134 -0.15 13.29 7.19
C ILE A 134 0.75 12.60 8.23
N LYS A 135 1.00 13.32 9.34
CA LYS A 135 1.51 12.74 10.57
C LYS A 135 0.32 12.52 11.48
N GLY A 136 0.05 11.27 11.87
CA GLY A 136 -1.14 10.92 12.63
C GLY A 136 -1.50 9.46 12.45
N TRP A 137 -2.80 9.19 12.43
CA TRP A 137 -3.36 7.84 12.45
C TRP A 137 -4.18 7.55 11.20
N LYS A 138 -3.94 6.36 10.62
CA LYS A 138 -4.85 5.75 9.65
C LYS A 138 -5.83 4.87 10.42
N VAL A 139 -7.10 5.27 10.46
CA VAL A 139 -8.19 4.51 11.08
C VAL A 139 -9.01 3.86 9.99
N ILE A 140 -9.21 2.55 10.09
CA ILE A 140 -9.95 1.77 9.11
C ILE A 140 -11.19 1.16 9.77
N VAL A 141 -12.36 1.45 9.20
CA VAL A 141 -13.65 0.94 9.66
C VAL A 141 -14.19 -0.04 8.63
N PHE A 142 -14.53 -1.25 9.08
CA PHE A 142 -14.99 -2.35 8.23
C PHE A 142 -15.90 -3.29 9.02
N ASN A 143 -16.56 -4.22 8.31
CA ASN A 143 -17.43 -5.20 8.94
C ASN A 143 -16.60 -6.19 9.80
N PRO A 144 -17.00 -6.48 11.06
CA PRO A 144 -16.26 -7.38 11.95
C PRO A 144 -15.99 -8.79 11.40
N THR A 145 -16.77 -9.25 10.42
CA THR A 145 -16.59 -10.56 9.78
C THR A 145 -15.74 -10.54 8.52
N ASP A 146 -15.49 -9.37 7.93
CA ASP A 146 -14.81 -9.25 6.64
C ASP A 146 -13.31 -9.05 6.80
N TYR A 147 -12.52 -9.55 5.84
CA TYR A 147 -11.13 -9.13 5.72
C TYR A 147 -11.05 -7.68 5.21
N PRO A 148 -10.29 -6.77 5.85
CA PRO A 148 -10.28 -5.34 5.53
C PRO A 148 -9.47 -4.98 4.27
N ASP A 149 -9.83 -5.57 3.13
CA ASP A 149 -9.26 -5.23 1.83
C ASP A 149 -9.96 -3.99 1.24
N MET A 150 -9.19 -2.90 1.11
CA MET A 150 -9.67 -1.63 0.55
C MET A 150 -10.24 -1.80 -0.87
N THR A 151 -9.69 -2.74 -1.63
CA THR A 151 -10.09 -2.98 -3.02
C THR A 151 -11.28 -3.93 -3.16
N SER A 152 -11.76 -4.55 -2.07
CA SER A 152 -12.95 -5.40 -2.08
C SER A 152 -14.24 -4.62 -1.76
N GLY A 153 -14.12 -3.37 -1.32
CA GLY A 153 -15.25 -2.54 -0.89
C GLY A 153 -15.67 -2.82 0.56
N GLY A 154 -16.51 -1.95 1.12
CA GLY A 154 -16.98 -2.08 2.52
C GLY A 154 -15.96 -1.65 3.59
N VAL A 155 -14.86 -1.04 3.17
CA VAL A 155 -13.82 -0.48 4.04
C VAL A 155 -13.82 1.04 3.91
N THR A 156 -13.88 1.73 5.04
CA THR A 156 -13.76 3.19 5.12
C THR A 156 -12.44 3.55 5.77
N GLU A 157 -11.61 4.34 5.09
CA GLU A 157 -10.36 4.89 5.62
C GLU A 157 -10.58 6.33 6.09
N VAL A 158 -10.11 6.64 7.29
CA VAL A 158 -10.07 7.99 7.82
C VAL A 158 -8.70 8.30 8.40
N LEU A 159 -8.21 9.49 8.09
CA LEU A 159 -6.95 10.03 8.55
C LEU A 159 -7.21 10.96 9.73
N ALA A 160 -6.77 10.57 10.94
CA ALA A 160 -6.92 11.36 12.15
C ALA A 160 -5.60 12.05 12.52
N VAL A 161 -5.62 13.38 12.58
CA VAL A 161 -4.44 14.20 12.88
C VAL A 161 -4.27 14.41 14.39
N PRO A 162 -3.03 14.50 14.90
CA PRO A 162 -2.77 14.75 16.31
C PRO A 162 -3.34 16.09 16.76
N LEU A 163 -3.57 16.23 18.07
CA LEU A 163 -4.11 17.44 18.70
C LEU A 163 -5.50 17.84 18.19
N SER A 164 -6.24 16.91 17.59
CA SER A 164 -7.61 17.11 17.12
C SER A 164 -8.51 15.95 17.54
N GLU A 165 -9.81 16.22 17.60
CA GLU A 165 -10.83 15.18 17.76
C GLU A 165 -11.45 14.89 16.41
N THR A 166 -11.40 13.63 15.98
CA THR A 166 -12.02 13.17 14.73
C THR A 166 -13.24 12.32 15.08
N PHE A 167 -14.42 12.75 14.63
CA PHE A 167 -15.68 12.03 14.85
C PHE A 167 -16.02 11.18 13.63
N LEU A 168 -16.30 9.90 13.87
CA LEU A 168 -16.71 8.94 12.84
C LEU A 168 -18.16 8.55 13.06
N ASP A 169 -19.03 8.86 12.10
CA ASP A 169 -20.41 8.38 12.10
C ASP A 169 -20.48 7.03 11.35
N VAL A 170 -21.13 6.04 11.97
CA VAL A 170 -21.23 4.68 11.44
C VAL A 170 -22.69 4.35 11.24
N ILE A 171 -23.10 4.31 9.97
CA ILE A 171 -24.49 4.05 9.58
C ILE A 171 -24.60 2.61 9.05
N GLY A 172 -25.34 1.77 9.76
CA GLY A 172 -25.62 0.39 9.35
C GLY A 172 -26.86 0.31 8.46
N THR A 173 -26.70 -0.27 7.26
CA THR A 173 -27.83 -0.59 6.36
C THR A 173 -28.04 -2.09 6.29
N ILE A 174 -29.27 -2.56 6.56
CA ILE A 174 -29.64 -3.97 6.44
C ILE A 174 -30.62 -4.17 5.30
N PHE A 175 -30.40 -5.22 4.52
CA PHE A 175 -31.32 -5.64 3.45
C PHE A 175 -31.94 -6.98 3.83
N ILE A 176 -33.24 -6.97 4.10
CA ILE A 176 -34.00 -8.18 4.44
C ILE A 176 -34.77 -8.62 3.19
N SER A 177 -34.58 -9.89 2.81
CA SER A 177 -35.28 -10.50 1.68
C SER A 177 -36.47 -11.34 2.16
N ASN A 178 -37.44 -11.59 1.28
CA ASN A 178 -38.57 -12.46 1.59
C ASN A 178 -38.07 -13.89 1.89
N PRO A 179 -38.45 -14.53 3.01
CA PRO A 179 -37.99 -15.87 3.39
C PRO A 179 -38.28 -16.94 2.34
N GLY A 180 -39.29 -16.77 1.49
CA GLY A 180 -39.59 -17.70 0.39
C GLY A 180 -38.47 -17.86 -0.64
N ILE A 181 -37.55 -16.88 -0.74
CA ILE A 181 -36.41 -16.91 -1.68
C ILE A 181 -35.43 -18.04 -1.34
N LYS A 182 -35.35 -18.44 -0.07
CA LYS A 182 -34.45 -19.52 0.38
C LYS A 182 -34.77 -20.88 -0.26
N ASN A 183 -36.03 -21.09 -0.65
CA ASN A 183 -36.48 -22.33 -1.29
C ASN A 183 -36.07 -22.44 -2.77
N PHE A 184 -35.61 -21.36 -3.40
CA PHE A 184 -35.17 -21.39 -4.78
C PHE A 184 -33.74 -21.94 -4.90
N PRO A 185 -33.44 -22.73 -5.95
CA PRO A 185 -32.09 -23.23 -6.18
C PRO A 185 -31.11 -22.07 -6.41
N ARG A 186 -29.87 -22.22 -5.92
CA ARG A 186 -28.80 -21.20 -5.97
C ARG A 186 -28.65 -20.53 -7.35
N ASN A 187 -28.69 -21.33 -8.42
CA ASN A 187 -28.53 -20.85 -9.80
C ASN A 187 -29.64 -19.91 -10.27
N LYS A 188 -30.82 -19.92 -9.64
CA LYS A 188 -31.93 -18.99 -9.98
C LYS A 188 -31.86 -17.69 -9.17
N ARG A 189 -31.34 -17.74 -7.95
CA ARG A 189 -31.26 -16.60 -7.04
C ARG A 189 -29.93 -15.86 -7.07
N ASN A 190 -28.87 -16.47 -7.58
CA ASN A 190 -27.52 -15.88 -7.71
C ASN A 190 -26.94 -15.33 -6.40
N CYS A 191 -27.39 -15.81 -5.25
CA CYS A 191 -26.88 -15.44 -3.93
C CYS A 191 -26.69 -16.68 -3.05
N ILE A 192 -25.82 -16.58 -2.05
CA ILE A 192 -25.51 -17.64 -1.08
C ILE A 192 -25.96 -17.17 0.29
N PHE A 193 -26.72 -17.99 1.02
CA PHE A 193 -27.07 -17.67 2.40
C PHE A 193 -25.98 -18.12 3.38
N PRO A 194 -25.84 -17.47 4.55
CA PRO A 194 -24.79 -17.80 5.53
C PRO A 194 -24.77 -19.27 5.96
N ASP A 195 -25.93 -19.92 6.02
CA ASP A 195 -26.05 -21.33 6.39
C ASP A 195 -25.60 -22.30 5.28
N GLU A 196 -25.58 -21.85 4.03
CA GLU A 196 -25.14 -22.63 2.87
C GLU A 196 -23.64 -22.48 2.61
N GLY A 197 -23.07 -21.34 3.01
CA GLY A 197 -21.66 -21.01 2.81
C GLY A 197 -20.69 -21.93 3.56
N LYS A 198 -21.12 -22.52 4.68
CA LYS A 198 -20.31 -23.43 5.50
C LYS A 198 -19.83 -24.67 4.75
N LEU A 199 -20.50 -25.06 3.66
CA LEU A 199 -20.16 -26.23 2.85
C LEU A 199 -19.09 -25.95 1.78
N LEU A 200 -18.84 -24.67 1.46
CA LEU A 200 -18.01 -24.24 0.32
C LEU A 200 -16.65 -23.68 0.75
N SER A 201 -16.48 -23.31 2.01
CA SER A 201 -15.24 -22.75 2.53
C SER A 201 -15.09 -23.20 3.98
N ARG A 202 -13.88 -23.56 4.41
CA ARG A 202 -13.54 -23.77 5.84
C ARG A 202 -13.78 -22.51 6.71
N ILE A 203 -14.17 -21.40 6.07
CA ILE A 203 -14.45 -20.08 6.65
C ILE A 203 -15.86 -20.07 7.24
N MET A 204 -15.98 -19.56 8.46
CA MET A 204 -17.20 -19.65 9.24
C MET A 204 -18.37 -18.74 8.79
N ILE A 205 -18.21 -17.76 7.91
CA ILE A 205 -19.32 -16.95 7.36
C ILE A 205 -18.94 -16.48 5.95
N TYR A 206 -19.80 -16.69 4.95
CA TYR A 206 -19.58 -16.20 3.59
C TYR A 206 -19.96 -14.72 3.48
N THR A 207 -19.03 -13.89 3.00
CA THR A 207 -19.31 -12.49 2.64
C THR A 207 -18.79 -12.18 1.24
N TYR A 208 -19.34 -11.12 0.62
CA TYR A 208 -18.93 -10.70 -0.72
C TYR A 208 -17.46 -10.27 -0.74
N SER A 209 -17.06 -9.45 0.24
CA SER A 209 -15.69 -8.93 0.39
C SER A 209 -14.67 -10.08 0.46
N ASP A 210 -14.94 -11.08 1.31
CA ASP A 210 -14.13 -12.28 1.43
C ASP A 210 -14.05 -13.10 0.14
N CYS A 211 -15.16 -13.16 -0.61
CA CYS A 211 -15.18 -13.86 -1.88
C CYS A 211 -14.21 -13.22 -2.89
N ILE A 212 -14.13 -11.89 -2.92
CA ILE A 212 -13.21 -11.15 -3.78
C ILE A 212 -11.76 -11.36 -3.32
N VAL A 213 -11.49 -11.28 -2.02
CA VAL A 213 -10.15 -11.56 -1.46
C VAL A 213 -9.71 -12.99 -1.79
N ASN A 214 -10.56 -13.99 -1.58
CA ASN A 214 -10.27 -15.38 -1.93
C ASN A 214 -10.07 -15.58 -3.43
N CYS A 215 -10.81 -14.85 -4.27
CA CYS A 215 -10.62 -14.87 -5.72
C CYS A 215 -9.22 -14.35 -6.09
N LYS A 216 -8.78 -13.24 -5.49
CA LYS A 216 -7.43 -12.67 -5.69
C LYS A 216 -6.35 -13.63 -5.22
N ILE A 217 -6.47 -14.20 -4.03
CA ILE A 217 -5.52 -15.18 -3.50
C ILE A 217 -5.42 -16.38 -4.44
N ASN A 218 -6.55 -16.95 -4.85
CA ASN A 218 -6.57 -18.09 -5.77
C ASN A 218 -5.95 -17.76 -7.13
N PHE A 219 -6.18 -16.55 -7.64
CA PHE A 219 -5.58 -16.10 -8.90
C PHE A 219 -4.06 -15.98 -8.76
N ILE A 220 -3.58 -15.27 -7.74
CA ILE A 220 -2.15 -15.07 -7.49
C ILE A 220 -1.46 -16.41 -7.23
N GLN A 221 -2.10 -17.31 -6.49
CA GLN A 221 -1.55 -18.65 -6.25
C GLN A 221 -1.46 -19.48 -7.54
N LYS A 222 -2.45 -19.41 -8.43
CA LYS A 222 -2.41 -20.13 -9.71
C LYS A 222 -1.38 -19.56 -10.68
N SER A 223 -1.22 -18.24 -10.70
CA SER A 223 -0.33 -17.55 -11.62
C SER A 223 1.13 -17.53 -11.13
N CYS A 224 1.34 -17.31 -9.83
CA CYS A 224 2.66 -17.07 -9.24
C CYS A 224 3.12 -18.19 -8.29
N GLY A 225 2.24 -19.10 -7.88
CA GLY A 225 2.56 -20.21 -6.97
C GLY A 225 2.74 -19.80 -5.50
N CYS A 226 2.51 -18.53 -5.16
CA CYS A 226 2.72 -17.99 -3.82
C CYS A 226 1.60 -17.03 -3.41
N ARG A 227 1.59 -16.66 -2.12
CA ARG A 227 0.59 -15.75 -1.54
C ARG A 227 1.28 -14.52 -0.94
N PRO A 228 0.89 -13.29 -1.31
CA PRO A 228 1.44 -12.10 -0.68
C PRO A 228 1.20 -12.06 0.83
N PHE A 229 2.17 -11.53 1.58
CA PHE A 229 2.15 -11.48 3.04
C PHE A 229 0.88 -10.83 3.60
N PHE A 230 0.40 -9.77 2.96
CA PHE A 230 -0.73 -8.93 3.40
C PHE A 230 -2.11 -9.56 3.17
N TYR A 231 -2.20 -10.81 2.74
CA TYR A 231 -3.46 -11.55 2.69
C TYR A 231 -3.63 -12.41 3.97
N PRO A 232 -4.81 -13.03 4.19
CA PRO A 232 -5.01 -13.99 5.28
C PRO A 232 -4.37 -15.37 5.04
N ARG A 233 -3.92 -16.04 6.11
CA ARG A 233 -3.09 -17.27 6.07
C ARG A 233 -4.01 -18.50 6.10
N HIS A 234 -4.14 -19.20 4.98
CA HIS A 234 -5.00 -20.39 4.84
C HIS A 234 -4.17 -21.63 4.42
N GLY A 235 -3.13 -21.97 5.18
CA GLY A 235 -2.23 -23.10 4.86
C GLY A 235 -1.39 -22.97 3.58
N ILE A 236 -1.31 -21.77 2.98
CA ILE A 236 -0.57 -21.49 1.74
C ILE A 236 0.76 -20.79 2.08
N LYS A 237 1.83 -21.13 1.36
CA LYS A 237 3.16 -20.53 1.52
C LYS A 237 3.19 -19.07 1.07
N ASP A 238 3.90 -18.24 1.81
CA ASP A 238 4.06 -16.83 1.52
C ASP A 238 5.01 -16.63 0.34
N CYS A 239 4.78 -15.57 -0.45
CA CYS A 239 5.70 -15.16 -1.49
C CYS A 239 7.00 -14.68 -0.85
N ASP A 240 8.11 -15.23 -1.32
CA ASP A 240 9.41 -14.61 -1.10
C ASP A 240 9.49 -13.31 -1.93
N ILE A 241 10.21 -12.30 -1.45
CA ILE A 241 10.29 -10.97 -2.07
C ILE A 241 10.76 -11.07 -3.53
N GLY A 242 11.62 -12.05 -3.83
CA GLY A 242 12.07 -12.37 -5.20
C GLY A 242 10.96 -12.84 -6.16
N GLY A 243 9.85 -13.38 -5.66
CA GLY A 243 8.74 -13.86 -6.47
C GLY A 243 7.81 -12.75 -6.99
N ILE A 244 7.68 -11.65 -6.25
CA ILE A 244 6.85 -10.49 -6.64
C ILE A 244 7.57 -9.66 -7.69
N CYS A 245 8.88 -9.46 -7.50
CA CYS A 245 9.73 -8.75 -8.47
C CYS A 245 9.80 -9.50 -9.81
N GLY A 246 9.77 -10.84 -9.83
CA GLY A 246 9.76 -11.63 -11.07
C GLY A 246 8.55 -11.38 -11.99
N VAL A 247 7.40 -10.93 -11.45
CA VAL A 247 6.17 -10.69 -12.24
C VAL A 247 6.16 -9.30 -12.87
N PHE A 248 6.79 -8.30 -12.23
CA PHE A 248 6.92 -6.94 -12.79
C PHE A 248 8.22 -6.74 -13.59
N ILE A 249 9.26 -7.52 -13.31
CA ILE A 249 10.55 -7.51 -14.01
C ILE A 249 10.58 -8.55 -15.14
N GLY A 250 9.54 -9.40 -15.23
CA GLY A 250 9.31 -10.36 -16.29
C GLY A 250 9.05 -9.71 -17.65
N PHE A 251 10.15 -9.41 -18.34
CA PHE A 251 10.30 -9.32 -19.79
C PHE A 251 9.76 -8.07 -20.54
N SER A 252 10.73 -7.22 -20.91
CA SER A 252 11.13 -7.12 -22.33
C SER A 252 10.18 -6.46 -23.32
N PHE A 253 9.71 -5.24 -23.05
CA PHE A 253 9.33 -4.33 -24.14
C PHE A 253 10.19 -3.07 -24.15
N ILE A 254 10.32 -2.39 -23.02
CA ILE A 254 11.14 -1.16 -22.93
C ILE A 254 12.62 -1.47 -23.15
N THR A 255 13.15 -2.52 -22.52
CA THR A 255 14.55 -2.95 -22.73
C THR A 255 14.83 -3.43 -24.15
N ILE A 256 13.85 -4.05 -24.83
CA ILE A 256 13.97 -4.42 -26.26
C ILE A 256 13.96 -3.17 -27.14
N VAL A 257 13.04 -2.23 -26.88
CA VAL A 257 12.94 -0.97 -27.63
C VAL A 257 14.21 -0.13 -27.46
N GLU A 258 14.77 -0.06 -26.24
CA GLU A 258 16.04 0.64 -25.98
C GLU A 258 17.24 -0.03 -26.65
N LEU A 259 17.34 -1.37 -26.61
CA LEU A 259 18.37 -2.10 -27.34
C LEU A 259 18.26 -1.86 -28.86
N LEU A 260 17.05 -1.96 -29.43
CA LEU A 260 16.82 -1.68 -30.85
C LEU A 260 17.16 -0.23 -31.21
N TYR A 261 16.77 0.74 -30.39
CA TYR A 261 17.12 2.14 -30.58
C TYR A 261 18.64 2.36 -30.56
N PHE A 262 19.34 1.73 -29.61
CA PHE A 262 20.80 1.82 -29.51
C PHE A 262 21.51 1.19 -30.71
N PHE A 263 21.07 0.01 -31.16
CA PHE A 263 21.63 -0.62 -32.36
C PHE A 263 21.36 0.21 -33.63
N VAL A 264 20.17 0.81 -33.79
CA VAL A 264 19.87 1.68 -34.94
C VAL A 264 20.78 2.91 -34.96
N LEU A 265 21.00 3.55 -33.81
CA LEU A 265 21.94 4.68 -33.69
C LEU A 265 23.38 4.24 -33.99
N MET A 266 23.82 3.11 -33.44
CA MET A 266 25.16 2.57 -33.66
C MET A 266 25.40 2.24 -35.15
N PHE A 267 24.43 1.64 -35.82
CA PHE A 267 24.53 1.39 -37.27
C PHE A 267 24.50 2.70 -38.07
N ARG A 268 23.66 3.68 -37.70
CA ARG A 268 23.65 4.99 -38.37
C ARG A 268 25.01 5.67 -38.31
N ASP A 269 25.69 5.63 -37.16
CA ASP A 269 26.99 6.27 -36.98
C ASP A 269 28.12 5.51 -37.69
N LEU A 270 28.06 4.17 -37.74
CA LEU A 270 29.01 3.35 -38.51
C LEU A 270 28.87 3.55 -40.03
N PHE A 271 27.64 3.68 -40.54
CA PHE A 271 27.38 3.91 -41.96
C PHE A 271 27.57 5.38 -42.38
N CYS A 272 27.29 6.36 -41.51
CA CYS A 272 27.57 7.77 -41.79
C CYS A 272 29.07 8.08 -41.83
N LYS A 273 29.90 7.45 -40.99
CA LYS A 273 31.36 7.62 -41.04
C LYS A 273 31.99 7.15 -42.35
N LYS A 274 31.38 6.18 -43.04
CA LYS A 274 31.88 5.68 -44.32
C LYS A 274 31.66 6.65 -45.49
N SER A 275 30.72 7.60 -45.34
CA SER A 275 30.41 8.60 -46.37
C SER A 275 31.22 9.90 -46.28
N ALA A 276 31.93 10.14 -45.17
CA ALA A 276 32.70 11.37 -44.95
C ALA A 276 34.17 11.28 -45.40
N LEU A 277 34.67 10.10 -45.77
CA LEU A 277 36.09 9.87 -46.13
C LEU A 277 36.40 9.95 -47.63
N GLN A 278 35.46 10.43 -48.46
CA GLN A 278 35.64 10.52 -49.92
C GLN A 278 35.49 11.95 -50.46
N LYS A 279 35.56 12.98 -49.60
CA LYS A 279 35.36 14.38 -50.03
C LYS A 279 36.45 15.37 -49.59
N ASP A 280 37.57 14.89 -49.04
CA ASP A 280 38.66 15.72 -48.51
C ASP A 280 40.02 15.43 -49.18
N ASP A 281 40.08 15.30 -50.51
CA ASP A 281 41.36 15.23 -51.25
C ASP A 281 41.49 16.31 -52.34
N ASP A 282 40.79 17.44 -52.19
CA ASP A 282 40.88 18.57 -53.10
C ASP A 282 40.69 19.90 -52.35
N ARG A 283 41.68 20.32 -51.54
CA ARG A 283 42.13 21.73 -51.42
C ARG A 283 43.28 21.85 -50.39
N LYS A 284 44.51 21.85 -50.88
CA LYS A 284 45.67 22.46 -50.21
C LYS A 284 45.38 23.96 -49.99
N THR A 285 45.86 24.56 -48.89
CA THR A 285 46.93 25.60 -48.85
C THR A 285 46.90 26.35 -47.49
N GLU A 286 47.99 26.17 -46.73
CA GLU A 286 48.68 27.10 -45.81
C GLU A 286 48.08 27.57 -44.46
N ILE A 287 49.03 27.93 -43.57
CA ILE A 287 49.15 27.94 -42.09
C ILE A 287 49.63 29.38 -41.68
N PRO A 288 49.74 29.90 -40.41
CA PRO A 288 49.30 29.52 -39.03
C PRO A 288 48.67 30.68 -38.17
N SER A 289 48.33 30.34 -36.91
CA SER A 289 48.70 31.08 -35.66
C SER A 289 47.61 31.84 -34.87
N ASP A 290 47.14 31.18 -33.81
CA ASP A 290 47.03 31.66 -32.41
C ASP A 290 46.03 32.79 -32.02
N ARG A 291 44.97 32.42 -31.27
CA ARG A 291 44.74 32.88 -29.87
C ARG A 291 43.45 32.35 -29.21
N THR A 292 43.65 31.60 -28.12
CA THR A 292 42.94 31.65 -26.81
C THR A 292 41.41 31.89 -26.72
N GLN A 293 40.69 30.81 -26.37
CA GLN A 293 39.84 30.60 -25.17
C GLN A 293 38.90 31.74 -24.69
N THR A 294 37.58 31.45 -24.62
CA THR A 294 36.76 31.63 -23.40
C THR A 294 35.47 30.80 -23.50
N THR A 295 35.29 29.91 -22.55
CA THR A 295 34.06 29.22 -22.16
C THR A 295 33.04 30.22 -21.62
N GLY A 296 31.79 30.17 -22.10
CA GLY A 296 30.65 30.92 -21.57
C GLY A 296 29.67 29.99 -20.86
N THR A 297 29.25 30.38 -19.65
CA THR A 297 28.27 29.71 -18.79
C THR A 297 26.85 29.82 -19.38
N ILE A 298 26.10 28.71 -19.40
CA ILE A 298 24.71 28.69 -19.89
C ILE A 298 23.75 29.02 -18.74
N TYR A 299 22.82 29.95 -19.00
CA TYR A 299 21.83 30.50 -18.08
C TYR A 299 20.55 29.65 -18.06
N TRP A 300 20.02 29.33 -16.88
CA TRP A 300 18.93 28.36 -16.65
C TRP A 300 17.49 28.84 -16.96
N ASN A 301 17.30 29.82 -17.84
CA ASN A 301 15.96 30.33 -18.20
C ASN A 301 15.39 29.78 -19.52
N GLU A 302 16.02 28.77 -20.13
CA GLU A 302 15.54 28.19 -21.40
C GLU A 302 14.90 26.79 -21.30
N LEU A 303 14.66 26.26 -20.09
CA LEU A 303 14.06 24.93 -19.88
C LEU A 303 12.66 24.97 -19.23
N GLN A 304 11.77 25.87 -19.68
CA GLN A 304 10.34 25.73 -19.39
C GLN A 304 9.46 25.71 -20.66
N PRO A 305 8.52 24.74 -20.78
CA PRO A 305 7.74 24.53 -21.99
C PRO A 305 6.67 25.60 -22.22
N ARG A 306 6.61 26.12 -23.45
CA ARG A 306 5.58 27.02 -23.97
C ARG A 306 4.25 26.28 -24.17
N SER A 307 3.36 26.28 -23.18
CA SER A 307 1.93 26.03 -23.39
C SER A 307 0.99 26.78 -22.42
N TRP A 308 1.46 27.82 -21.73
CA TRP A 308 0.66 28.64 -20.80
C TRP A 308 0.53 30.11 -21.25
N HIS A 309 0.43 30.34 -22.56
CA HIS A 309 0.03 31.63 -23.12
C HIS A 309 -1.23 31.50 -23.99
N SER A 310 -2.32 31.09 -23.36
CA SER A 310 -3.68 31.48 -23.78
C SER A 310 -4.66 31.26 -22.64
N ALA A 311 -4.67 32.19 -21.68
CA ALA A 311 -5.84 32.46 -20.86
C ALA A 311 -5.87 33.97 -20.58
N LYS A 312 -6.57 34.71 -21.45
CA LYS A 312 -6.90 36.11 -21.23
C LYS A 312 -7.85 36.20 -20.03
N TYR A 313 -7.47 37.03 -19.06
CA TYR A 313 -8.35 37.51 -18.00
C TYR A 313 -9.63 38.12 -18.59
N GLY A 314 -10.78 37.57 -18.19
CA GLY A 314 -12.12 38.09 -18.45
C GLY A 314 -12.79 38.50 -17.14
N LYS A 315 -13.25 39.75 -17.12
CA LYS A 315 -13.83 40.52 -16.00
C LYS A 315 -14.90 39.81 -15.16
N PHE A 316 -14.82 40.10 -13.86
CA PHE A 316 -15.94 40.16 -12.90
C PHE A 316 -17.20 40.81 -13.51
N PHE A 317 -18.36 40.18 -13.32
CA PHE A 317 -19.65 40.86 -13.29
C PHE A 317 -20.48 40.36 -12.10
N ALA A 318 -21.00 41.33 -11.35
CA ALA A 318 -21.88 41.16 -10.21
C ALA A 318 -23.35 41.03 -10.62
N ASN A 319 -24.11 40.34 -9.77
CA ASN A 319 -25.57 40.43 -9.51
C ASN A 319 -26.56 40.07 -10.64
N ARG A 320 -27.41 39.06 -10.38
CA ARG A 320 -28.79 39.25 -9.87
C ARG A 320 -29.57 37.95 -9.65
N VAL A 321 -30.34 37.98 -8.57
CA VAL A 321 -31.47 37.13 -8.16
C VAL A 321 -32.73 37.41 -9.02
N ARG A 322 -33.63 36.42 -9.08
CA ARG A 322 -35.11 36.40 -9.34
C ARG A 322 -35.45 35.47 -10.52
N TYR A 323 -36.43 34.56 -10.47
CA TYR A 323 -37.51 34.21 -9.54
C TYR A 323 -37.62 32.70 -9.43
#